data_AF-A0A7C3CLU2-F1
#
_entry.id   AF-A0A7C3CLU2-F1
#
_cell.length_a   1.000
_cell.length_b   1.000
_cell.length_c   1.000
_cell.angle_alpha   90.00
_cell.angle_beta   90.00
_cell.angle_gamma   90.00
#
_symmetry.space_group_name_H-M   'P 1'
#
loop_
_entity.id
_entity.type
_entity.pdbx_description
1 polymer ?
#
loop_
_entity_poly.entity_id
_entity_poly.type
_entity_poly.pdbx_seq_one_letter_code
_entity_poly.pdbx_strand_id
1 'polypeptide(L)'
;MSIFETTYYGNTLLAWAIAFGLMLLSLIVGRVLYWFFGRYIKKLTARTETELDDVLIDKLEEAIVALLVIFGTRSALFTLTFNENSEQTVRNLFAMAV
;
A
#
# COMPACT_ATOMS: atom_id res chain seq x y z
N MET A 1 -33.81 2.41 -2.87
CA MET A 1 -32.61 1.97 -2.12
C MET A 1 -31.40 2.56 -2.81
N SER A 2 -30.56 3.28 -2.07
CA SER A 2 -29.33 3.87 -2.60
C SER A 2 -28.27 2.79 -2.74
N ILE A 3 -27.58 2.71 -3.89
CA ILE A 3 -26.47 1.77 -4.12
C ILE A 3 -25.32 1.91 -3.11
N PHE A 4 -25.26 3.05 -2.40
CA PHE A 4 -24.27 3.34 -1.37
C PHE A 4 -24.58 2.69 -0.01
N GLU A 5 -25.82 2.23 0.20
CA GLU A 5 -26.25 1.58 1.45
C GLU A 5 -26.24 0.05 1.32
N THR A 6 -26.13 -0.48 0.10
CA THR A 6 -26.00 -1.92 -0.12
C THR A 6 -24.63 -2.39 0.34
N THR A 7 -24.62 -3.39 1.22
CA THR A 7 -23.39 -4.00 1.73
C THR A 7 -22.98 -5.19 0.86
N TYR A 8 -21.72 -5.19 0.45
CA TYR A 8 -21.05 -6.26 -0.28
C TYR A 8 -19.92 -6.80 0.60
N TYR A 9 -20.01 -8.07 0.98
CA TYR A 9 -19.04 -8.71 1.90
C TYR A 9 -18.90 -7.93 3.22
N GLY A 10 -20.01 -7.45 3.78
CA GLY A 10 -20.03 -6.68 5.03
C GLY A 10 -19.67 -5.20 4.91
N ASN A 11 -19.30 -4.72 3.71
CA ASN A 11 -18.85 -3.34 3.49
C ASN A 11 -19.68 -2.62 2.43
N THR A 12 -19.89 -1.31 2.56
CA THR A 12 -20.57 -0.53 1.52
C THR A 12 -19.66 -0.33 0.30
N LEU A 13 -20.26 0.02 -0.85
CA LEU A 13 -19.50 0.37 -2.05
C LEU A 13 -18.50 1.52 -1.80
N LEU A 14 -18.87 2.47 -0.93
CA LEU A 14 -17.99 3.56 -0.54
C LEU A 14 -16.75 3.07 0.23
N ALA A 15 -16.91 2.11 1.16
CA ALA A 15 -15.78 1.56 1.91
C ALA A 15 -14.78 0.85 0.97
N TRP A 16 -15.27 0.11 -0.02
CA TRP A 16 -14.44 -0.48 -1.08
C TRP A 16 -13.70 0.58 -1.91
N ALA A 17 -14.39 1.66 -2.29
CA ALA A 17 -13.77 2.76 -3.03
C ALA A 17 -12.68 3.47 -2.21
N ILE A 18 -12.88 3.68 -0.91
CA ILE A 18 -11.88 4.26 -0.02
C ILE A 18 -10.69 3.32 0.13
N ALA A 19 -10.91 2.02 0.34
CA ALA A 19 -9.83 1.04 0.46
C ALA A 19 -8.97 0.99 -0.82
N PHE A 20 -9.61 0.99 -2.00
CA PHE A 20 -8.91 1.06 -3.27
C PHE A 20 -8.17 2.39 -3.45
N GLY A 21 -8.78 3.51 -3.03
CA GLY A 21 -8.15 4.82 -3.02
C GLY A 21 -6.89 4.87 -2.14
N LEU A 22 -6.93 4.28 -0.94
CA LEU A 22 -5.77 4.17 -0.04
C LEU A 22 -4.67 3.29 -0.62
N MET A 23 -5.04 2.19 -1.28
CA MET A 23 -4.07 1.33 -1.97
C MET A 23 -3.36 2.10 -3.09
N LEU A 24 -4.11 2.78 -3.97
CA LEU A 24 -3.55 3.61 -5.03
C LEU A 24 -2.69 4.76 -4.47
N LEU A 25 -3.17 5.43 -3.43
CA LEU A 25 -2.45 6.51 -2.78
C LEU A 25 -1.10 6.02 -2.25
N SER A 26 -1.05 4.84 -1.63
CA SER A 26 0.20 4.29 -1.12
C SER A 26 1.23 4.00 -2.23
N LEU A 27 0.77 3.51 -3.39
CA LEU A 27 1.63 3.31 -4.56
C LEU A 27 2.15 4.64 -5.11
N ILE A 28 1.28 5.65 -5.20
CA ILE A 28 1.66 6.99 -5.67
C ILE A 28 2.69 7.61 -4.72
N VAL A 29 2.46 7.56 -3.41
CA VAL A 29 3.39 8.12 -2.42
C VAL A 29 4.73 7.38 -2.47
N GLY A 30 4.74 6.04 -2.59
CA GLY A 30 5.97 5.27 -2.77
C GLY A 30 6.76 5.71 -4.01
N ARG A 31 6.08 5.93 -5.14
CA ARG A 31 6.69 6.44 -6.38
C ARG A 31 7.26 7.85 -6.21
N VAL A 32 6.55 8.73 -5.51
CA VAL A 32 6.98 10.11 -5.23
C VAL A 32 8.19 10.13 -4.33
N LEU A 33 8.24 9.29 -3.29
CA LEU A 33 9.41 9.18 -2.42
C LEU A 33 10.63 8.69 -3.19
N TYR A 34 10.52 7.61 -3.97
CA TYR A 34 11.61 7.12 -4.81
C TYR A 34 12.20 8.24 -5.69
N TRP A 35 11.31 9.00 -6.36
CA TRP A 35 11.73 10.13 -7.18
C TRP A 35 12.39 11.25 -6.35
N PHE A 36 11.86 11.55 -5.16
CA PHE A 36 12.40 12.57 -4.27
C PHE A 36 13.80 12.20 -3.74
N PHE A 37 14.00 10.97 -3.27
CA PHE A 37 15.30 10.46 -2.81
C PHE A 37 16.32 10.50 -3.95
N GLY A 38 15.97 9.97 -5.12
CA GLY A 38 16.87 9.99 -6.29
C GLY A 38 17.25 11.39 -6.77
N ARG A 39 16.35 12.39 -6.63
CA ARG A 39 16.58 13.74 -7.15
C ARG A 39 17.25 14.69 -6.16
N TYR A 40 16.85 14.63 -4.89
CA TYR A 40 17.30 15.58 -3.87
C TYR A 40 18.40 14.99 -2.99
N ILE A 41 18.23 13.74 -2.54
CA ILE A 41 19.16 13.11 -1.59
C ILE A 41 20.44 12.68 -2.31
N LYS A 42 20.35 11.97 -3.45
CA LYS A 42 21.56 11.59 -4.23
C LYS A 42 22.38 12.80 -4.69
N LYS A 43 21.72 13.94 -4.98
CA LYS A 43 22.42 15.17 -5.36
C LYS A 43 23.12 15.83 -4.17
N LEU A 44 22.60 15.63 -2.95
CA LEU A 44 23.20 16.12 -1.72
C LEU A 44 24.42 15.26 -1.35
N THR A 45 24.34 13.93 -1.45
CA THR A 45 25.48 13.05 -1.16
C THR A 45 26.51 12.95 -2.26
N ALA A 46 26.19 13.28 -3.51
CA ALA A 46 27.20 13.50 -4.54
C ALA A 46 28.19 14.64 -4.21
N ARG A 47 27.90 15.49 -3.20
CA ARG A 47 28.85 16.48 -2.68
C ARG A 47 29.75 15.96 -1.55
N THR A 48 29.45 14.79 -0.99
CA THR A 48 30.24 14.13 0.05
C THR A 48 31.00 12.96 -0.59
N GLU A 49 32.31 12.91 -0.41
CA GLU A 49 33.23 11.98 -1.12
C GLU A 49 33.23 10.55 -0.53
N THR A 50 32.18 10.15 0.19
CA THR A 50 32.14 8.93 1.02
C THR A 50 31.21 7.87 0.44
N GLU A 51 31.76 6.75 -0.04
CA GLU A 51 31.01 5.58 -0.56
C GLU A 51 30.02 4.98 0.46
N LEU A 52 30.26 5.18 1.76
CA LEU A 52 29.39 4.69 2.84
C LEU A 52 28.01 5.38 2.84
N ASP A 53 27.94 6.66 2.50
CA ASP A 53 26.68 7.42 2.55
C ASP A 53 25.75 7.00 1.41
N ASP A 54 26.30 6.70 0.24
CA ASP A 54 25.52 6.24 -0.92
C ASP A 54 24.89 4.86 -0.67
N VAL A 55 25.63 3.93 -0.05
CA VAL A 55 25.09 2.60 0.32
C VAL A 55 24.02 2.71 1.40
N LEU A 56 24.23 3.57 2.41
CA LEU A 56 23.25 3.82 3.47
C LEU A 56 21.95 4.40 2.91
N ILE A 57 22.05 5.35 1.97
CA ILE A 57 20.89 6.00 1.36
C ILE A 57 20.12 5.03 0.48
N ASP A 58 20.79 4.24 -0.35
CA ASP A 58 20.10 3.25 -1.20
C ASP A 58 19.33 2.23 -0.34
N LYS A 59 19.92 1.79 0.79
CA LYS A 59 19.25 0.89 1.73
C LYS A 59 18.10 1.55 2.48
N LEU A 60 18.25 2.83 2.85
CA LEU A 60 17.19 3.59 3.49
C LEU A 60 16.01 3.83 2.54
N GLU A 61 16.28 4.13 1.27
CA GLU A 61 15.27 4.30 0.23
C GLU A 61 14.43 3.02 0.07
N GLU A 62 15.10 1.87 -0.09
CA GLU A 62 14.43 0.57 -0.19
C GLU A 62 13.60 0.24 1.06
N ALA A 63 14.14 0.49 2.26
CA ALA A 63 13.45 0.26 3.52
C ALA A 63 12.21 1.16 3.71
N ILE A 64 12.31 2.45 3.37
CA ILE A 64 11.19 3.39 3.46
C ILE A 64 10.06 2.99 2.50
N VAL A 65 10.40 2.62 1.27
CA VAL A 65 9.41 2.17 0.28
C VAL A 65 8.69 0.92 0.78
N ALA A 66 9.42 -0.06 1.32
CA ALA A 66 8.83 -1.27 1.90
C ALA A 66 7.87 -0.96 3.05
N LEU A 67 8.28 -0.11 4.00
CA LEU A 67 7.43 0.31 5.11
C LEU A 67 6.15 1.01 4.63
N LEU A 68 6.26 1.83 3.58
CA LEU A 68 5.12 2.57 3.04
C LEU A 68 4.11 1.63 2.37
N VAL A 69 4.59 0.65 1.61
CA VAL A 69 3.72 -0.37 1.00
C VAL A 69 3.01 -1.19 2.08
N ILE A 70 3.74 -1.62 3.12
CA ILE A 70 3.15 -2.36 4.25
C ILE A 70 2.09 -1.51 4.96
N PHE A 71 2.41 -0.25 5.26
CA PHE A 71 1.50 0.66 5.95
C PHE A 71 0.25 0.99 5.13
N GLY A 72 0.43 1.23 3.83
CA GLY A 72 -0.65 1.50 2.89
C GLY A 72 -1.59 0.31 2.74
N THR A 73 -1.02 -0.88 2.55
CA THR A 73 -1.79 -2.13 2.48
C THR A 73 -2.55 -2.38 3.77
N ARG A 74 -1.89 -2.22 4.93
CA ARG A 74 -2.53 -2.37 6.25
C ARG A 74 -3.68 -1.37 6.42
N SER A 75 -3.47 -0.10 6.09
CA SER A 75 -4.50 0.95 6.23
C SER A 75 -5.71 0.68 5.33
N ALA A 76 -5.48 0.21 4.10
CA ALA A 76 -6.56 -0.20 3.19
C ALA A 76 -7.36 -1.39 3.78
N LEU A 77 -6.68 -2.39 4.35
CA LEU A 77 -7.33 -3.54 4.98
C LEU A 77 -8.13 -3.16 6.23
N PHE A 78 -7.62 -2.25 7.08
CA PHE A 78 -8.35 -1.76 8.26
C PHE A 78 -9.62 -0.98 7.91
N THR A 79 -9.76 -0.52 6.67
CA THR A 79 -10.97 0.14 6.19
C THR A 79 -12.07 -0.87 5.82
N LEU A 80 -11.71 -2.14 5.63
CA LEU A 80 -12.62 -3.22 5.24
C LEU A 80 -12.89 -4.14 6.44
N THR A 81 -14.16 -4.38 6.76
CA THR A 81 -14.56 -5.38 7.75
C THR A 81 -14.73 -6.74 7.09
N PHE A 82 -14.00 -7.75 7.55
CA PHE A 82 -14.19 -9.12 7.09
C PHE A 82 -15.15 -9.85 8.04
N ASN A 83 -16.34 -10.20 7.56
CA ASN A 83 -17.33 -11.03 8.26
C ASN A 83 -17.06 -12.52 7.95
N GLU A 84 -17.52 -13.44 8.82
CA GLU A 84 -17.50 -14.90 8.63
C GLU A 84 -17.97 -15.36 7.22
N ASN A 85 -18.95 -14.68 6.63
CA ASN A 85 -19.42 -14.99 5.26
C ASN A 85 -18.33 -14.77 4.18
N SER A 86 -17.42 -13.83 4.39
CA SER A 86 -16.30 -13.56 3.49
C SER A 86 -15.29 -14.71 3.52
N GLU A 87 -15.05 -15.28 4.71
CA GLU A 87 -14.17 -16.44 4.87
C GLU A 87 -14.72 -17.66 4.14
N GLN A 88 -16.04 -17.90 4.25
CA GLN A 88 -16.69 -19.01 3.55
C GLN A 88 -16.58 -18.87 2.02
N THR A 89 -16.67 -17.64 1.49
CA THR A 89 -16.51 -17.37 0.06
C THR A 89 -15.08 -17.64 -0.41
N VAL A 90 -14.09 -17.17 0.35
CA VAL A 90 -12.68 -17.44 0.07
C VAL A 90 -12.42 -18.94 0.08
N ARG A 91 -12.92 -19.67 1.09
CA ARG A 91 -12.80 -21.14 1.16
C ARG A 91 -13.45 -21.83 -0.04
N ASN A 92 -14.64 -21.40 -0.46
CA ASN A 92 -15.31 -21.99 -1.61
C ASN A 92 -14.57 -21.71 -2.93
N LEU A 93 -13.97 -20.51 -3.10
CA LEU A 93 -13.13 -20.18 -4.26
C LEU A 93 -11.88 -21.07 -4.32
N PHE A 94 -11.19 -21.25 -3.19
CA PHE A 94 -10.04 -22.16 -3.13
C PHE A 94 -10.44 -23.61 -3.38
N ALA A 95 -11.59 -24.06 -2.87
CA ALA A 95 -12.11 -25.40 -3.09
C ALA A 95 -12.58 -25.66 -4.54
N MET A 96 -12.89 -24.62 -5.31
CA MET A 96 -13.18 -24.74 -6.75
C MET A 96 -11.93 -24.74 -7.63
N ALA A 97 -10.79 -24.27 -7.10
CA ALA A 97 -9.53 -24.17 -7.83
C ALA A 97 -8.63 -25.43 -7.71
N VAL A 98 -9.02 -26.39 -6.86
CA VAL A 98 -8.36 -27.68 -6.63
C VAL A 98 -9.28 -28.80 -7.07
#